data_AF-A0A7K4MM23-F1
#
_entry.id   AF-A0A7K4MM23-F1
#
_cell.length_a   1.000
_cell.length_b   1.000
_cell.length_c   1.000
_cell.angle_alpha   90.00
_cell.angle_beta   90.00
_cell.angle_gamma   90.00
#
_symmetry.space_group_name_H-M   'P 1'
#
loop_
_entity.id
_entity.type
_entity.pdbx_description
1 polymer ?
#
loop_
_entity_poly.entity_id
_entity_poly.type
_entity_poly.pdbx_seq_one_letter_code
_entity_poly.pdbx_strand_id
1 'polypeptide(L)'
;CLLGFKILKNNFPIEAELKSGEKIVIKTFQGMYFKLFIKKYNNVNYDFDNDLVQIINSEESNKNIKFFGGVNNGDLINSFLEGDYSDISVKNKTIIDIGANIGDTSIYFICSGAKKVIGIEPFPKNFELAKKNI
;
A
#
# COMPACT_ATOMS: atom_id res chain seq x y z
N CYS A 1 -20.01 12.08 -13.92
CA CYS A 1 -18.71 11.88 -14.63
C CYS A 1 -18.63 10.42 -15.09
N LEU A 2 -18.40 10.15 -16.38
CA LEU A 2 -18.36 8.79 -16.97
C LEU A 2 -17.32 7.89 -16.26
N LEU A 3 -16.23 8.49 -15.78
CA LEU A 3 -15.18 7.82 -15.01
C LEU A 3 -15.71 7.23 -13.70
N GLY A 4 -16.45 8.03 -12.91
CA GLY A 4 -17.04 7.58 -11.64
C GLY A 4 -18.00 6.41 -11.81
N PHE A 5 -18.75 6.37 -12.92
CA PHE A 5 -19.67 5.27 -13.22
C PHE A 5 -18.95 3.97 -13.63
N LYS A 6 -17.82 4.07 -14.36
CA LYS A 6 -16.98 2.91 -14.69
C LYS A 6 -16.31 2.29 -13.45
N ILE A 7 -15.86 3.15 -12.52
CA ILE A 7 -15.26 2.73 -11.24
C ILE A 7 -16.29 1.97 -10.40
N LEU A 8 -17.51 2.49 -10.24
CA LEU A 8 -18.58 1.84 -9.48
C LEU A 8 -18.99 0.47 -10.05
N LYS A 9 -18.74 0.22 -11.34
CA LYS A 9 -18.99 -1.06 -12.00
C LYS A 9 -17.81 -2.03 -11.96
N ASN A 10 -16.67 -1.65 -11.36
CA ASN A 10 -15.42 -2.43 -11.38
C ASN A 10 -14.95 -2.80 -12.81
N ASN A 11 -15.27 -1.97 -13.80
CA ASN A 11 -14.88 -2.22 -15.19
C ASN A 11 -13.46 -1.70 -15.45
N PHE A 12 -12.45 -2.47 -15.03
CA PHE A 12 -11.04 -2.20 -15.26
C PHE A 12 -10.46 -3.07 -16.40
N PRO A 13 -9.40 -2.62 -17.10
CA PRO A 13 -8.71 -1.34 -16.94
C PRO A 13 -9.53 -0.15 -17.47
N ILE A 14 -9.27 1.04 -16.91
CA ILE A 14 -9.87 2.29 -17.35
C ILE A 14 -8.80 3.19 -17.95
N GLU A 15 -8.93 3.47 -19.24
CA GLU A 15 -8.18 4.54 -19.89
C GLU A 15 -8.84 5.89 -19.55
N ALA A 16 -8.03 6.84 -19.09
CA ALA A 16 -8.47 8.18 -18.76
C ALA A 16 -7.46 9.23 -19.23
N GLU A 17 -7.95 10.40 -19.59
CA GLU A 17 -7.14 11.58 -19.86
C GLU A 17 -7.35 12.58 -18.71
N LEU A 18 -6.25 12.97 -18.07
CA LEU A 18 -6.28 13.96 -16.99
C LEU A 18 -6.49 15.36 -17.58
N LYS A 19 -6.89 16.33 -16.74
CA LYS A 19 -7.02 17.74 -17.15
C LYS A 19 -5.71 18.31 -17.72
N SER A 20 -4.57 17.72 -17.36
CA SER A 20 -3.24 18.06 -17.90
C SER A 20 -2.99 17.56 -19.33
N GLY A 21 -3.89 16.74 -19.90
CA GLY A 21 -3.69 16.02 -21.16
C GLY A 21 -2.91 14.71 -21.01
N GLU A 22 -2.46 14.35 -19.81
CA GLU A 22 -1.79 13.07 -19.54
C GLU A 22 -2.78 11.92 -19.70
N LYS A 23 -2.45 10.94 -20.54
CA LYS A 23 -3.21 9.68 -20.68
C LYS A 23 -2.70 8.66 -19.70
N ILE A 24 -3.61 8.06 -18.94
CA ILE A 24 -3.30 7.09 -17.89
C ILE A 24 -4.16 5.83 -18.05
N VAL A 25 -3.60 4.70 -17.63
CA VAL A 25 -4.32 3.42 -17.53
C VAL A 25 -4.44 3.05 -16.07
N ILE A 26 -5.67 3.01 -15.58
CA ILE A 26 -6.00 2.62 -14.21
C ILE A 26 -6.37 1.13 -14.23
N LYS A 27 -5.58 0.30 -13.56
CA LYS A 27 -5.77 -1.17 -13.57
C LYS A 27 -6.70 -1.67 -12.47
N THR A 28 -6.79 -0.94 -11.36
CA THR A 28 -7.55 -1.33 -10.16
C THR A 28 -8.09 -0.09 -9.43
N PHE A 29 -9.06 -0.30 -8.53
CA PHE A 29 -9.53 0.75 -7.63
C PHE A 29 -8.41 1.23 -6.69
N GLN A 30 -7.61 0.31 -6.16
CA GLN A 30 -6.47 0.59 -5.29
C GLN A 30 -5.43 1.43 -6.02
N GLY A 31 -5.07 1.08 -7.26
CA GLY A 31 -4.12 1.86 -8.07
C GLY A 31 -4.60 3.27 -8.38
N MET A 32 -5.91 3.44 -8.59
CA MET A 32 -6.52 4.77 -8.69
C MET A 32 -6.38 5.54 -7.39
N TYR A 33 -6.81 4.94 -6.28
CA TYR A 33 -6.78 5.54 -4.95
C TYR A 33 -5.35 5.96 -4.59
N PHE A 34 -4.38 5.06 -4.74
CA PHE A 34 -2.96 5.33 -4.57
C PHE A 34 -2.51 6.52 -5.42
N LYS A 35 -2.76 6.54 -6.74
CA LYS A 35 -2.36 7.66 -7.62
C LYS A 35 -2.91 9.02 -7.18
N LEU A 36 -4.12 9.04 -6.62
CA LEU A 36 -4.78 10.28 -6.15
C LEU A 36 -4.17 10.81 -4.87
N PHE A 37 -3.91 9.94 -3.90
CA PHE A 37 -3.52 10.35 -2.55
C PHE A 37 -2.01 10.40 -2.33
N ILE A 38 -1.22 9.63 -3.10
CA ILE A 38 0.22 9.55 -2.91
C ILE A 38 0.94 10.89 -3.11
N LYS A 39 0.38 11.79 -3.92
CA LYS A 39 0.94 13.13 -4.19
C LYS A 39 1.08 14.01 -2.96
N LYS A 40 0.41 13.67 -1.84
CA LYS A 40 0.56 14.35 -0.56
C LYS A 40 1.88 14.01 0.14
N TYR A 41 2.55 12.93 -0.25
CA TYR A 41 3.69 12.35 0.44
C TYR A 41 4.95 12.41 -0.44
N ASN A 42 5.97 13.12 0.04
CA ASN A 42 7.22 13.34 -0.71
C ASN A 42 8.26 12.25 -0.43
N ASN A 43 8.05 11.42 0.60
CA ASN A 43 8.95 10.38 1.06
C ASN A 43 8.62 8.99 0.48
N VAL A 44 7.89 8.95 -0.65
CA VAL A 44 7.48 7.70 -1.29
C VAL A 44 7.85 7.71 -2.76
N ASN A 45 8.65 6.72 -3.16
CA ASN A 45 8.90 6.41 -4.57
C ASN A 45 7.95 5.29 -5.00
N TYR A 46 7.49 5.29 -6.25
CA TYR A 46 6.62 4.24 -6.75
C TYR A 46 6.84 3.99 -8.24
N ASP A 47 6.47 2.78 -8.67
CA ASP A 47 6.51 2.31 -10.05
C ASP A 47 5.20 1.58 -10.36
N PHE A 48 4.37 2.18 -11.21
CA PHE A 48 3.06 1.64 -11.60
C PHE A 48 3.16 0.40 -12.49
N ASP A 49 4.26 0.24 -13.24
CA ASP A 49 4.44 -0.86 -14.17
C ASP A 49 4.88 -2.11 -13.44
N ASN A 50 5.77 -1.93 -12.46
CA ASN A 50 6.28 -3.01 -11.61
C ASN A 50 5.46 -3.23 -10.32
N ASP A 51 4.36 -2.49 -10.14
CA ASP A 51 3.48 -2.55 -8.97
C ASP A 51 4.26 -2.45 -7.64
N LEU A 52 5.17 -1.47 -7.58
CA LEU A 52 6.14 -1.32 -6.51
C LEU A 52 6.00 0.04 -5.83
N VAL A 53 6.01 0.03 -4.50
CA VAL A 53 6.09 1.24 -3.67
C VAL A 53 7.31 1.13 -2.75
N GLN A 54 8.03 2.22 -2.57
CA GLN A 54 9.19 2.31 -1.69
C GLN A 54 9.02 3.49 -0.74
N ILE A 55 8.99 3.21 0.56
CA ILE A 55 8.86 4.23 1.61
C ILE A 55 10.26 4.56 2.13
N ILE A 56 10.63 5.84 2.05
CA ILE A 56 11.88 6.38 2.55
C ILE A 56 11.61 6.87 3.97
N ASN A 57 12.16 6.19 4.98
CA ASN A 57 12.01 6.60 6.36
C ASN A 57 13.23 7.44 6.79
N SER A 58 12.99 8.64 7.35
CA SER A 58 14.05 9.62 7.62
C SER A 58 14.74 9.44 8.97
N GLU A 59 14.14 8.74 9.94
CA GLU A 59 14.56 8.94 11.34
C GLU A 59 15.40 7.85 12.00
N GLU A 60 15.30 6.54 11.74
CA GLU A 60 16.07 5.62 12.62
C GLU A 60 16.45 4.23 12.09
N SER A 61 16.27 3.96 10.81
CA SER A 61 16.99 2.87 10.14
C SER A 61 17.06 3.14 8.65
N ASN A 62 18.22 2.98 8.04
CA ASN A 62 18.45 3.03 6.59
C ASN A 62 17.72 1.89 5.83
N LYS A 63 16.51 1.51 6.23
CA LYS A 63 15.70 0.49 5.62
C LYS A 63 14.76 1.16 4.64
N ASN A 64 15.13 1.11 3.36
CA ASN A 64 14.21 1.39 2.27
C ASN A 64 13.16 0.27 2.25
N ILE A 65 11.96 0.57 2.75
CA ILE A 65 10.86 -0.40 2.81
C ILE A 65 10.22 -0.49 1.43
N LYS A 66 10.09 -1.69 0.90
CA LYS A 66 9.59 -1.98 -0.44
C LYS A 66 8.36 -2.89 -0.39
N PHE A 67 7.32 -2.47 -1.09
CA PHE A 67 6.06 -3.18 -1.24
C PHE A 67 5.79 -3.50 -2.71
N PHE A 68 6.06 -4.75 -3.10
CA PHE A 68 5.49 -5.35 -4.29
C PHE A 68 3.99 -5.60 -4.06
N GLY A 69 3.18 -5.24 -5.05
CA GLY A 69 1.72 -5.16 -4.89
C GLY A 69 1.24 -3.84 -4.27
N GLY A 70 2.15 -2.93 -3.93
CA GLY A 70 1.83 -1.74 -3.13
C GLY A 70 0.95 -0.71 -3.84
N VAL A 71 0.91 -0.71 -5.17
CA VAL A 71 0.10 0.23 -5.94
C VAL A 71 -1.31 -0.33 -6.15
N ASN A 72 -1.43 -1.58 -6.59
CA ASN A 72 -2.70 -2.14 -7.08
C ASN A 72 -3.37 -3.13 -6.12
N ASN A 73 -2.73 -3.53 -5.03
CA ASN A 73 -3.25 -4.57 -4.12
C ASN A 73 -3.18 -4.19 -2.64
N GLY A 74 -2.15 -3.46 -2.22
CA GLY A 74 -2.00 -2.97 -0.84
C GLY A 74 -2.88 -1.76 -0.52
N ASP A 75 -2.88 -1.38 0.76
CA ASP A 75 -3.54 -0.17 1.25
C ASP A 75 -2.57 0.74 2.00
N LEU A 76 -1.47 1.11 1.34
CA LEU A 76 -0.36 1.85 1.95
C LEU A 76 -0.71 3.29 2.32
N ILE A 77 -1.69 3.89 1.62
CA ILE A 77 -2.15 5.24 1.97
C ILE A 77 -2.74 5.23 3.37
N ASN A 78 -3.70 4.35 3.66
CA ASN A 78 -4.38 4.33 4.94
C ASN A 78 -3.52 3.68 6.04
N SER A 79 -3.01 2.47 5.77
CA SER A 79 -2.29 1.66 6.75
C SER A 79 -0.96 2.26 7.17
N PHE A 80 -0.23 2.89 6.25
CA PHE A 80 1.15 3.31 6.47
C PHE A 80 1.34 4.84 6.52
N LEU A 81 0.60 5.60 5.71
CA LEU A 81 0.85 7.04 5.50
C LEU A 81 -0.16 7.97 6.21
N GLU A 82 -1.44 7.62 6.28
CA GLU A 82 -2.48 8.35 7.03
C GLU A 82 -2.52 7.89 8.50
N GLY A 83 -2.03 6.68 8.78
CA GLY A 83 -1.80 6.22 10.15
C GLY A 83 -3.07 5.75 10.85
N ASP A 84 -3.93 5.00 10.15
CA ASP A 84 -5.17 4.41 10.69
C ASP A 84 -4.98 3.65 11.99
N TYR A 85 -3.77 3.15 12.23
CA TYR A 85 -3.40 2.37 13.40
C TYR A 85 -2.55 3.14 14.43
N SER A 86 -2.36 4.45 14.25
CA SER A 86 -1.48 5.29 15.09
C SER A 86 -1.91 5.36 16.55
N ASP A 87 -3.21 5.25 16.82
CA ASP A 87 -3.76 5.22 18.19
C ASP A 87 -3.57 3.86 18.89
N ILE A 88 -3.11 2.82 18.17
CA ILE A 88 -2.88 1.50 18.74
C ILE A 88 -1.49 1.42 19.34
N SER A 89 -1.42 1.28 20.67
CA SER A 89 -0.16 1.04 21.36
C SER A 89 0.36 -0.37 21.04
N VAL A 90 1.32 -0.47 20.13
CA VAL A 90 1.96 -1.75 19.72
C VAL A 90 3.39 -1.94 20.26
N LYS A 91 4.00 -0.88 20.79
CA LYS A 91 5.41 -0.90 21.23
C LYS A 91 5.69 -2.04 22.21
N ASN A 92 6.72 -2.83 21.92
CA ASN A 92 7.16 -4.00 22.68
C ASN A 92 6.13 -5.14 22.83
N LYS A 93 5.02 -5.12 22.08
CA LYS A 93 3.99 -6.18 22.11
C LYS A 93 4.17 -7.20 21.00
N THR A 94 3.56 -8.37 21.20
CA THR A 94 3.36 -9.35 20.11
C THR A 94 2.02 -9.08 19.46
N ILE A 95 2.00 -8.94 18.14
CA ILE A 95 0.81 -8.67 17.34
C ILE A 95 0.50 -9.90 16.47
N ILE A 96 -0.78 -10.23 16.36
CA ILE A 96 -1.30 -11.18 15.37
C ILE A 96 -2.10 -10.37 14.36
N ASP A 97 -1.66 -10.38 13.12
CA ASP A 97 -2.27 -9.63 12.02
C ASP A 97 -3.02 -10.61 11.10
N ILE A 98 -4.35 -10.55 11.10
CA ILE A 98 -5.21 -11.50 10.39
C ILE A 98 -5.70 -10.85 9.10
N GLY A 99 -5.44 -11.50 7.97
CA GLY A 99 -5.64 -10.91 6.65
C GLY A 99 -4.50 -9.95 6.29
N ALA A 100 -3.27 -10.39 6.56
CA ALA A 100 -2.07 -9.57 6.39
C ALA A 100 -1.81 -9.12 4.94
N ASN A 101 -2.55 -9.64 3.95
CA ASN A 101 -2.46 -9.28 2.55
C ASN A 101 -1.01 -9.32 2.04
N ILE A 102 -0.47 -8.18 1.59
CA ILE A 102 0.92 -8.07 1.10
C ILE A 102 1.92 -7.72 2.23
N GLY A 103 1.50 -7.84 3.49
CA GLY A 103 2.30 -7.55 4.68
C GLY A 103 2.41 -6.07 5.03
N ASP A 104 1.58 -5.20 4.45
CA ASP A 104 1.60 -3.75 4.68
C ASP A 104 1.36 -3.36 6.15
N THR A 105 0.26 -3.83 6.74
CA THR A 105 -0.04 -3.61 8.17
C THR A 105 0.96 -4.30 9.09
N SER A 106 1.41 -5.51 8.72
CA SER A 106 2.40 -6.25 9.49
C SER A 106 3.74 -5.50 9.57
N ILE A 107 4.21 -4.97 8.45
CA ILE A 107 5.44 -4.16 8.37
C ILE A 107 5.25 -2.84 9.12
N TYR A 108 4.10 -2.18 8.98
CA TYR A 108 3.76 -0.99 9.76
C TYR A 108 3.92 -1.24 11.28
N PHE A 109 3.34 -2.31 11.81
CA PHE A 109 3.44 -2.60 13.25
C PHE A 109 4.87 -2.87 13.71
N ILE A 110 5.69 -3.53 12.89
CA ILE A 110 7.12 -3.69 13.15
C ILE A 110 7.82 -2.33 13.21
N CYS A 111 7.56 -1.45 12.23
CA CYS A 111 8.12 -0.10 12.19
C CYS A 111 7.65 0.77 13.38
N SER A 112 6.43 0.55 13.87
CA SER A 112 5.89 1.21 15.06
C SER A 112 6.40 0.62 16.39
N GLY A 113 7.38 -0.30 16.34
CA GLY A 113 8.09 -0.81 17.51
C GLY A 113 7.46 -2.04 18.16
N ALA A 114 6.60 -2.78 17.45
CA ALA A 114 6.15 -4.09 17.92
C ALA A 114 7.36 -5.03 18.13
N LYS A 115 7.30 -5.84 19.18
CA LYS A 115 8.37 -6.82 19.48
C LYS A 115 8.37 -7.98 18.49
N LYS A 116 7.19 -8.40 18.07
CA LYS A 116 6.98 -9.50 17.12
C LYS A 116 5.64 -9.30 16.43
N VAL A 117 5.58 -9.57 15.14
CA VAL A 117 4.33 -9.62 14.38
C VAL A 117 4.20 -10.99 13.73
N ILE A 118 3.02 -11.59 13.81
CA ILE A 118 2.65 -12.84 13.14
C ILE A 118 1.53 -12.51 12.16
N GLY A 119 1.88 -12.35 10.89
CA GLY A 119 0.92 -12.16 9.81
C GLY A 119 0.31 -13.48 9.36
N ILE A 120 -1.02 -13.53 9.21
CA ILE A 120 -1.78 -14.68 8.75
C ILE A 120 -2.51 -14.25 7.48
N GLU A 121 -2.16 -14.86 6.34
CA GLU A 121 -2.74 -14.53 5.04
C GLU A 121 -3.16 -15.82 4.31
N PRO A 122 -4.47 -16.04 4.07
CA PRO A 122 -4.95 -17.28 3.46
C PRO A 122 -4.77 -17.33 1.94
N PHE A 123 -4.64 -16.20 1.24
CA PHE A 123 -4.50 -16.20 -0.21
C PHE A 123 -3.03 -16.40 -0.63
N PRO A 124 -2.68 -17.48 -1.34
CA PRO A 124 -1.28 -17.82 -1.63
C PRO A 124 -0.52 -16.71 -2.37
N LYS A 125 -1.17 -16.00 -3.30
CA LYS A 125 -0.55 -14.90 -4.03
C LYS A 125 -0.16 -13.74 -3.10
N ASN A 126 -1.03 -13.39 -2.16
CA ASN A 126 -0.77 -12.32 -1.20
C ASN A 126 0.28 -12.77 -0.18
N PHE A 127 0.19 -14.01 0.31
CA PHE A 127 1.18 -14.60 1.19
C PHE A 127 2.60 -14.56 0.61
N GLU A 128 2.78 -14.88 -0.68
CA GLU A 128 4.09 -14.79 -1.33
C GLU A 128 4.56 -13.33 -1.51
N LEU A 129 3.64 -12.37 -1.73
CA LEU A 129 3.99 -10.94 -1.72
C LEU A 129 4.41 -10.48 -0.31
N ALA A 130 3.68 -10.87 0.73
CA ALA A 130 4.01 -10.56 2.12
C ALA A 130 5.39 -11.09 2.53
N LYS A 131 5.75 -12.29 2.07
CA LYS A 131 7.10 -12.85 2.27
C LYS A 131 8.19 -12.09 1.53
N LYS A 132 7.85 -11.47 0.39
CA LYS A 132 8.80 -10.75 -0.47
C LYS A 132 9.03 -9.30 -0.01
N ASN A 133 8.04 -8.67 0.59
CA ASN A 133 8.06 -7.27 0.99
C ASN A 133 8.89 -7.02 2.26
N ILE A 134 9.61 -5.89 2.31
CA ILE A 134 10.47 -5.47 3.43
C ILE A 134 10.94 -4.04 3.30
#